data_AF-A0A6P0XZR5-F1
#
_entry.id   AF-A0A6P0XZR5-F1
#
_cell.length_a   1.000
_cell.length_b   1.000
_cell.length_c   1.000
_cell.angle_alpha   90.00
_cell.angle_beta   90.00
_cell.angle_gamma   90.00
#
_symmetry.space_group_name_H-M   'P 1'
#
loop_
_entity.id
_entity.type
_entity.pdbx_description
1 polymer ?
#
loop_
_entity_poly.entity_id
_entity_poly.type
_entity_poly.pdbx_seq_one_letter_code
_entity_poly.pdbx_strand_id
1 'polypeptide(L)'
;PILYYASNPHWISAVLKPGEDVVSLEVPFTSLPESIGNLSEKDTSLDGKKFGFPILQQRIVANKKFLESNPVAKRWFELVEIPIVDINAESLRIKEGEDTPEDILRHAQEWIKNNQQIYDSWLETAREAKVE
;
A
#
# COMPACT_ATOMS: atom_id res chain seq x y z
N PRO A 1 -12.19 24.17 12.09
CA PRO A 1 -12.36 22.71 12.24
C PRO A 1 -12.75 22.07 10.92
N ILE A 2 -12.15 20.94 10.57
CA ILE A 2 -12.47 20.16 9.36
C ILE A 2 -12.85 18.73 9.76
N LEU A 3 -13.74 18.12 8.98
CA LEU A 3 -14.08 16.71 9.03
C LEU A 3 -13.98 16.19 7.60
N TYR A 4 -13.23 15.11 7.40
CA TYR A 4 -13.05 14.53 6.07
C TYR A 4 -13.00 13.00 6.13
N TYR A 5 -13.25 12.40 4.98
CA TYR A 5 -13.06 10.98 4.73
C TYR A 5 -11.87 10.83 3.79
N ALA A 6 -10.95 9.92 4.11
CA ALA A 6 -9.82 9.59 3.25
C ALA A 6 -9.44 8.11 3.43
N SER A 7 -8.97 7.49 2.35
CA SER A 7 -8.31 6.19 2.39
C SER A 7 -6.80 6.36 2.43
N ASN A 8 -6.09 5.43 3.08
CA ASN A 8 -4.64 5.34 3.01
C ASN A 8 -4.22 4.16 2.12
N PRO A 9 -3.12 4.27 1.38
CA PRO A 9 -2.24 5.45 1.23
C PRO A 9 -2.85 6.58 0.37
N HIS A 10 -2.54 7.83 0.72
CA HIS A 10 -2.94 9.06 0.01
C HIS A 10 -2.15 10.29 0.51
N TRP A 11 -1.96 11.31 -0.35
CA TRP A 11 -1.20 12.54 -0.03
C TRP A 11 -1.69 13.29 1.20
N ILE A 12 -2.99 13.19 1.53
CA ILE A 12 -3.56 13.86 2.72
C ILE A 12 -2.81 13.42 3.98
N SER A 13 -2.42 12.15 4.08
CA SER A 13 -1.71 11.62 5.26
C SER A 13 -0.22 12.01 5.30
N ALA A 14 0.32 12.59 4.23
CA ALA A 14 1.63 13.24 4.26
C ALA A 14 1.55 14.68 4.79
N VAL A 15 0.40 15.35 4.65
CA VAL A 15 0.16 16.74 5.11
C VAL A 15 -0.45 16.78 6.51
N LEU A 16 -1.45 15.93 6.77
CA LEU A 16 -2.17 15.80 8.03
C LEU A 16 -1.79 14.46 8.67
N LYS A 17 -0.79 14.49 9.55
CA LYS A 17 -0.20 13.27 10.11
C LYS A 17 -1.13 12.64 11.15
N PRO A 18 -1.51 11.36 10.99
CA PRO A 18 -2.29 10.64 11.99
C PRO A 18 -1.57 10.60 13.35
N GLY A 19 -2.29 10.97 14.41
CA GLY A 19 -1.77 11.03 15.79
C GLY A 19 -1.07 12.35 16.17
N GLU A 20 -0.82 13.23 15.20
CA GLU A 20 -0.26 14.57 15.42
C GLU A 20 -1.29 15.65 15.05
N ASP A 21 -1.68 15.71 13.77
CA ASP A 21 -2.61 16.71 13.25
C ASP A 21 -4.07 16.24 13.26
N VAL A 22 -4.28 14.92 13.12
CA VAL A 22 -5.60 14.31 12.95
C VAL A 22 -5.75 13.01 13.73
N VAL A 23 -6.99 12.71 14.09
CA VAL A 23 -7.38 11.44 14.73
C VAL A 23 -8.52 10.80 13.94
N SER A 24 -8.46 9.48 13.82
CA SER A 24 -9.57 8.70 13.26
C SER A 24 -10.74 8.67 14.23
N LEU A 25 -11.95 8.88 13.72
CA LEU A 25 -13.18 8.74 14.50
C LEU A 25 -13.68 7.31 14.47
N GLU A 26 -14.22 6.86 15.60
CA GLU A 26 -14.86 5.55 15.70
C GLU A 26 -16.32 5.59 15.23
N VAL A 27 -16.82 4.44 14.79
CA VAL A 27 -18.23 4.24 14.44
C VAL A 27 -18.94 3.39 15.50
N PRO A 28 -20.25 3.59 15.72
CA PRO A 28 -20.99 2.83 16.73
C PRO A 28 -21.16 1.35 16.36
N PHE A 29 -21.21 1.03 15.07
CA PHE A 29 -21.38 -0.32 14.53
C PHE A 29 -20.86 -0.40 13.08
N THR A 30 -20.54 -1.61 12.62
CA THR A 30 -20.17 -1.88 11.24
C THR A 30 -21.39 -1.86 10.33
N SER A 31 -21.32 -1.05 9.27
CA SER A 31 -22.36 -0.99 8.24
C SER A 31 -21.68 -0.81 6.88
N LEU A 32 -21.53 -1.92 6.16
CA LEU A 32 -20.85 -1.97 4.87
C LEU A 32 -21.80 -2.49 3.78
N PRO A 33 -21.63 -2.06 2.52
CA PRO A 33 -22.40 -2.61 1.39
C PRO A 33 -22.24 -4.13 1.29
N GLU A 34 -23.32 -4.83 0.93
CA GLU A 34 -23.32 -6.29 0.76
C GLU A 34 -22.27 -6.77 -0.27
N SER A 35 -21.92 -5.93 -1.24
CA SER A 35 -20.90 -6.22 -2.26
C SER A 35 -19.49 -6.40 -1.69
N ILE A 36 -19.21 -5.86 -0.50
CA ILE A 36 -17.93 -6.03 0.21
C ILE A 36 -17.92 -7.35 1.01
N GLY A 37 -19.06 -8.02 1.08
CA GLY A 37 -19.26 -9.27 1.82
C GLY A 37 -19.72 -9.04 3.26
N ASN A 38 -19.96 -10.15 3.95
CA ASN A 38 -20.45 -10.15 5.34
C ASN A 38 -19.27 -9.99 6.31
N LEU A 39 -18.82 -8.75 6.49
CA LEU A 39 -17.79 -8.39 7.45
C LEU A 39 -18.41 -8.08 8.83
N SER A 40 -17.78 -8.59 9.87
CA SER A 40 -18.19 -8.38 11.25
C SER A 40 -17.51 -7.15 11.86
N GLU A 41 -17.92 -6.78 13.08
CA GLU A 41 -17.26 -5.73 13.84
C GLU A 41 -15.77 -6.00 14.07
N LYS A 42 -15.40 -7.27 14.28
CA LYS A 42 -14.00 -7.68 14.43
C LYS A 42 -13.17 -7.39 13.19
N ASP A 43 -13.77 -7.52 12.00
CA ASP A 43 -13.05 -7.32 10.73
C ASP A 43 -12.81 -5.84 10.41
N THR A 44 -13.52 -4.94 11.11
CA THR A 44 -13.44 -3.48 10.93
C THR A 44 -12.91 -2.76 12.17
N SER A 45 -12.37 -3.53 13.12
CA SER A 45 -11.78 -3.02 14.35
C SER A 45 -10.29 -3.31 14.38
N LEU A 46 -9.51 -2.35 14.89
CA LEU A 46 -8.08 -2.51 15.11
C LEU A 46 -7.73 -1.92 16.48
N ASP A 47 -6.94 -2.64 17.27
CA ASP A 47 -6.52 -2.26 18.62
C ASP A 47 -7.67 -1.82 19.54
N GLY A 48 -8.81 -2.50 19.42
CA GLY A 48 -10.02 -2.24 20.22
C GLY A 48 -10.85 -1.05 19.77
N LYS A 49 -10.45 -0.34 18.71
CA LYS A 49 -11.19 0.78 18.12
C LYS A 49 -11.99 0.34 16.90
N LYS A 50 -13.21 0.87 16.75
CA LYS A 50 -14.12 0.55 15.63
C LYS A 50 -13.98 1.56 14.49
N PHE A 51 -13.27 1.20 13.42
CA PHE A 51 -13.04 2.12 12.30
C PHE A 51 -14.12 2.06 11.21
N GLY A 52 -14.95 1.01 11.21
CA GLY A 52 -16.07 0.86 10.28
C GLY A 52 -15.68 0.40 8.88
N PHE A 53 -14.38 0.31 8.58
CA PHE A 53 -13.85 -0.22 7.33
C PHE A 53 -12.89 -1.38 7.62
N PRO A 54 -12.81 -2.38 6.72
CA PRO A 54 -11.80 -3.43 6.86
C PRO A 54 -10.40 -2.86 6.71
N ILE A 55 -9.43 -3.50 7.36
CA ILE A 55 -8.01 -3.21 7.13
C ILE A 55 -7.68 -3.65 5.70
N LEU A 56 -7.52 -2.69 4.80
CA LEU A 56 -7.19 -2.95 3.41
C LEU A 56 -5.71 -3.31 3.28
N GLN A 57 -5.43 -4.38 2.55
CA GLN A 57 -4.08 -4.76 2.15
C GLN A 57 -3.95 -4.65 0.64
N GLN A 58 -2.98 -3.85 0.19
CA GLN A 58 -2.59 -3.84 -1.21
C GLN A 58 -1.71 -5.06 -1.50
N ARG A 59 -2.00 -5.75 -2.60
CA ARG A 59 -1.29 -6.99 -2.98
C ARG A 59 -1.02 -6.99 -4.48
N ILE A 60 0.12 -7.56 -4.86
CA ILE A 60 0.42 -7.85 -6.26
C ILE A 60 -0.42 -9.07 -6.69
N VAL A 61 -1.14 -8.93 -7.80
CA VAL A 61 -1.91 -10.01 -8.43
C VAL A 61 -1.36 -10.23 -9.82
N ALA A 62 -1.05 -11.48 -10.16
CA ALA A 62 -0.48 -11.85 -11.45
C ALA A 62 -1.14 -13.11 -12.02
N ASN A 63 -1.04 -13.26 -13.34
CA ASN A 63 -1.58 -14.42 -14.06
C ASN A 63 -0.84 -15.71 -13.66
N LYS A 64 -1.58 -16.77 -13.34
CA LYS A 64 -0.99 -18.06 -12.90
C LYS A 64 0.00 -18.64 -13.90
N LYS A 65 -0.34 -18.69 -15.19
CA LYS A 65 0.53 -19.22 -16.24
C LYS A 65 1.81 -18.40 -16.41
N PHE A 66 1.71 -17.08 -16.23
CA PHE A 66 2.88 -16.21 -16.21
C PHE A 66 3.82 -16.57 -15.06
N LEU A 67 3.28 -16.75 -13.85
CA LEU A 67 4.08 -17.10 -12.67
C LEU A 67 4.72 -18.48 -12.77
N GLU A 68 4.03 -19.46 -13.36
CA GLU A 68 4.59 -20.79 -13.65
C GLU A 68 5.80 -20.72 -14.58
N SER A 69 5.76 -19.83 -15.58
CA SER A 69 6.86 -19.65 -16.53
C SER A 69 7.96 -18.70 -16.04
N ASN A 70 7.71 -17.96 -14.95
CA ASN A 70 8.61 -16.90 -14.46
C ASN A 70 8.78 -17.01 -12.92
N PRO A 71 9.45 -18.07 -12.42
CA PRO A 71 9.61 -18.29 -10.98
C PRO A 71 10.37 -17.16 -10.27
N VAL A 72 11.33 -16.53 -10.95
CA VAL A 72 12.05 -15.36 -10.43
C VAL A 72 11.10 -14.17 -10.22
N ALA A 73 10.23 -13.88 -11.19
CA ALA A 73 9.25 -12.80 -11.06
C ALA A 73 8.21 -13.11 -9.97
N LYS A 74 7.75 -14.37 -9.90
CA LYS A 74 6.88 -14.84 -8.81
C LYS A 74 7.53 -14.57 -7.45
N ARG A 75 8.77 -14.99 -7.27
CA ARG A 75 9.48 -14.82 -6.00
C ARG A 75 9.69 -13.35 -5.68
N TRP A 76 10.01 -12.51 -6.66
CA TRP A 76 10.13 -11.07 -6.46
C TRP A 76 8.81 -10.44 -6.01
N PHE A 77 7.68 -10.79 -6.64
CA PHE A 77 6.35 -10.29 -6.22
C PHE A 77 5.96 -10.69 -4.79
N GLU A 78 6.45 -11.83 -4.30
CA GLU A 78 6.23 -12.27 -2.90
C GLU A 78 7.08 -11.48 -1.89
N LEU A 79 8.17 -10.86 -2.34
CA LEU A 79 9.15 -10.19 -1.47
C LEU A 79 8.96 -8.67 -1.41
N VAL A 80 8.46 -8.06 -2.48
CA VAL A 80 8.33 -6.61 -2.58
C VAL A 80 7.32 -6.08 -1.56
N GLU A 81 7.80 -5.17 -0.73
CA GLU A 81 7.00 -4.45 0.25
C GLU A 81 7.40 -2.98 0.24
N ILE A 82 6.45 -2.10 -0.09
CA ILE A 82 6.66 -0.65 -0.10
C ILE A 82 5.94 -0.06 1.12
N PRO A 83 6.65 0.66 2.02
CA PRO A 83 6.04 1.29 3.17
C PRO A 83 4.93 2.27 2.79
N ILE A 84 3.80 2.26 3.52
CA ILE A 84 2.67 3.17 3.29
C ILE A 84 3.10 4.65 3.32
N VAL A 85 4.08 5.00 4.17
CA VAL A 85 4.62 6.36 4.26
C VAL A 85 5.28 6.82 2.95
N ASP A 86 5.93 5.91 2.24
CA ASP A 86 6.58 6.22 0.96
C ASP A 86 5.53 6.38 -0.15
N ILE A 87 4.45 5.58 -0.12
CA ILE A 87 3.33 5.73 -1.06
C ILE A 87 2.58 7.05 -0.81
N ASN A 88 2.43 7.47 0.46
CA ASN A 88 1.86 8.78 0.78
C ASN A 88 2.73 9.93 0.24
N ALA A 89 4.06 9.80 0.35
CA ALA A 89 5.00 10.79 -0.16
C ALA A 89 4.98 10.86 -1.70
N GLU A 90 4.94 9.72 -2.38
CA GLU A 90 4.76 9.65 -3.84
C GLU A 90 3.44 10.33 -4.27
N SER A 91 2.34 10.01 -3.59
CA SER A 91 1.03 10.60 -3.88
C SER A 91 1.04 12.12 -3.70
N LEU A 92 1.80 12.64 -2.74
CA LEU A 92 1.95 14.09 -2.53
C LEU A 92 2.71 14.75 -3.68
N ARG A 93 3.80 14.14 -4.17
CA ARG A 93 4.56 14.67 -5.31
C ARG A 93 3.71 14.74 -6.57
N ILE A 94 2.93 13.70 -6.85
CA ILE A 94 1.94 13.71 -7.94
C ILE A 94 0.94 14.85 -7.74
N LYS A 95 0.40 15.02 -6.53
CA LYS A 95 -0.54 16.10 -6.22
C LYS A 95 0.05 17.50 -6.40
N GLU A 96 1.37 17.64 -6.22
CA GLU A 96 2.13 18.89 -6.39
C GLU A 96 2.55 19.15 -7.85
N GLY A 97 2.26 18.23 -8.77
CA GLY A 97 2.40 18.43 -10.21
C GLY A 97 3.48 17.58 -10.88
N GLU A 98 4.13 16.67 -10.15
CA GLU A 98 5.03 15.66 -10.73
C GLU A 98 4.21 14.42 -11.16
N ASP A 99 3.26 14.59 -12.10
CA ASP A 99 2.22 13.59 -12.46
C ASP A 99 2.39 12.96 -13.85
N THR A 100 3.52 13.20 -14.50
CA THR A 100 3.83 12.60 -15.81
C THR A 100 4.39 11.18 -15.67
N PRO A 101 4.28 10.31 -16.70
CA PRO A 101 4.92 9.00 -16.70
C PRO A 101 6.43 9.07 -16.44
N GLU A 102 7.11 10.09 -16.97
CA GLU A 102 8.53 10.35 -16.76
C GLU A 102 8.84 10.68 -15.30
N ASP A 103 7.99 11.48 -14.65
CA ASP A 103 8.12 11.79 -13.22
C ASP A 103 7.93 10.55 -12.36
N ILE A 104 6.88 9.77 -12.60
CA ILE A 104 6.59 8.55 -11.84
C ILE A 104 7.75 7.55 -11.97
N LEU A 105 8.30 7.37 -13.17
CA LEU A 105 9.47 6.52 -13.38
C LEU A 105 10.69 7.05 -12.62
N ARG A 106 10.93 8.35 -12.66
CA ARG A 106 12.02 9.00 -11.92
C ARG A 106 11.84 8.81 -10.41
N HIS A 107 10.64 8.95 -9.86
CA HIS A 107 10.35 8.73 -8.43
C HIS A 107 10.65 7.29 -8.03
N ALA A 108 10.23 6.31 -8.84
CA ALA A 108 10.50 4.90 -8.58
C ALA A 108 12.02 4.62 -8.57
N GLN A 109 12.78 5.21 -9.50
CA GLN A 109 14.24 5.10 -9.54
C GLN A 109 14.91 5.76 -8.33
N GLU A 110 14.43 6.94 -7.92
CA GLU A 110 14.89 7.63 -6.70
C GLU A 110 14.62 6.79 -5.45
N TRP A 111 13.43 6.19 -5.35
CA TRP A 111 13.08 5.29 -4.25
C TRP A 111 13.99 4.06 -4.21
N ILE A 112 14.25 3.43 -5.36
CA ILE A 112 15.18 2.29 -5.46
C ILE A 112 16.57 2.71 -4.99
N LYS A 113 17.09 3.85 -5.48
CA LYS A 113 18.41 4.34 -5.10
C LYS A 113 18.52 4.59 -3.59
N ASN A 114 17.48 5.11 -2.97
CA ASN A 114 17.44 5.38 -1.53
C ASN A 114 17.21 4.11 -0.68
N ASN A 115 16.69 3.03 -1.29
CA ASN A 115 16.42 1.75 -0.66
C ASN A 115 17.23 0.60 -1.29
N GLN A 116 18.42 0.93 -1.82
CA GLN A 116 19.17 0.04 -2.71
C GLN A 116 19.46 -1.32 -2.07
N GLN A 117 19.84 -1.34 -0.78
CA GLN A 117 20.12 -2.58 -0.06
C GLN A 117 18.90 -3.50 0.04
N ILE A 118 17.72 -2.94 0.33
CA ILE A 118 16.47 -3.71 0.44
C ILE A 118 16.06 -4.22 -0.95
N TYR A 119 16.13 -3.34 -1.95
CA TYR A 119 15.83 -3.69 -3.33
C TYR A 119 16.74 -4.80 -3.87
N ASP A 120 18.05 -4.69 -3.63
CA ASP A 120 19.04 -5.69 -4.04
C ASP A 120 18.81 -7.02 -3.33
N SER A 121 18.48 -7.00 -2.03
CA SER A 121 18.14 -8.21 -1.26
C SER A 121 16.93 -8.95 -1.86
N TRP A 122 15.91 -8.22 -2.33
CA TRP A 122 14.78 -8.83 -3.04
C TRP A 122 15.21 -9.47 -4.36
N LEU A 123 16.07 -8.81 -5.13
CA LEU A 123 16.56 -9.33 -6.41
C LEU A 123 17.46 -10.56 -6.24
N GLU A 124 18.39 -10.52 -5.29
CA GLU A 124 19.26 -11.64 -4.95
C GLU A 124 18.43 -12.86 -4.57
N THR A 125 17.52 -12.69 -3.60
CA THR A 125 16.62 -13.77 -3.15
C THR A 125 15.74 -14.28 -4.28
N ALA A 126 15.22 -13.40 -5.14
CA ALA A 126 14.36 -13.81 -6.25
C ALA A 126 15.11 -14.61 -7.32
N ARG A 127 16.38 -14.29 -7.60
CA ARG A 127 17.20 -14.98 -8.61
C ARG A 127 17.55 -16.42 -8.24
N GLU A 128 17.51 -16.75 -6.95
CA GLU A 128 17.70 -18.12 -6.48
C GLU A 128 16.50 -19.04 -6.78
N ALA A 129 15.34 -18.47 -7.11
CA ALA A 129 14.15 -19.24 -7.46
C ALA A 129 14.37 -19.98 -8.79
N LYS A 130 14.14 -21.29 -8.78
CA LYS A 130 14.23 -22.16 -9.96
C LYS A 130 12.85 -22.52 -10.47
N VAL A 131 12.79 -22.94 -11.72
CA VAL A 131 11.62 -23.64 -12.27
C VAL A 131 11.57 -25.00 -11.55
N GLU A 132 10.47 -25.27 -10.85
CA GLU A 132 10.16 -26.62 -10.34
C GLU A 132 9.78 -27.57 -11.48
#